data_AF-A0A1Y0C5Z3-F1
#
_entry.id   AF-A0A1Y0C5Z3-F1
#
_cell.length_a   1.000
_cell.length_b   1.000
_cell.length_c   1.000
_cell.angle_alpha   90.00
_cell.angle_beta   90.00
_cell.angle_gamma   90.00
#
_symmetry.space_group_name_H-M   'P 1'
#
loop_
_entity.id
_entity.type
_entity.pdbx_description
1 polymer ?
#
loop_
_entity_poly.entity_id
_entity_poly.type
_entity_poly.pdbx_seq_one_letter_code
_entity_poly.pdbx_strand_id
1 'polypeptide(L)'
;MTNPKVGLTQDEIAAISDAMLSELVNLRQATDNKHKVITEIAHVHFQSEGATAVLNRFETETMPKMTDLINTGNQALEGLGKYTQQQIAQAEAAKQAVYRPV
;
A
#
# COMPACT_ATOMS: atom_id res chain seq x y z
N MET A 1 -13.01 31.13 -19.13
CA MET A 1 -12.34 30.96 -17.82
C MET A 1 -12.24 29.48 -17.56
N THR A 2 -11.05 28.89 -17.59
CA THR A 2 -10.83 27.50 -17.17
C THR A 2 -10.83 27.51 -15.64
N ASN A 3 -11.91 27.02 -15.02
CA ASN A 3 -11.90 26.71 -13.59
C ASN A 3 -10.83 25.63 -13.39
N PRO A 4 -9.73 25.88 -12.66
CA PRO A 4 -8.82 24.80 -12.30
C PRO A 4 -9.63 23.80 -11.47
N LYS A 5 -9.67 22.53 -11.89
CA LYS A 5 -10.14 21.44 -11.02
C LYS A 5 -9.16 21.38 -9.84
N VAL A 6 -9.46 22.11 -8.77
CA VAL A 6 -8.72 22.02 -7.51
C VAL A 6 -9.25 20.78 -6.79
N GLY A 7 -8.70 19.62 -7.14
CA GLY A 7 -9.02 18.34 -6.50
C GLY A 7 -9.14 17.18 -7.48
N LEU A 8 -8.67 16.01 -7.04
CA LEU A 8 -8.94 14.73 -7.68
C LEU A 8 -10.43 14.40 -7.49
N THR A 9 -11.06 13.88 -8.53
CA THR A 9 -12.39 13.28 -8.46
C THR A 9 -12.35 11.96 -7.67
N GLN A 10 -13.51 11.50 -7.21
CA GLN A 10 -13.63 10.23 -6.49
C GLN A 10 -13.10 9.05 -7.32
N ASP A 11 -13.41 9.03 -8.62
CA ASP A 11 -12.94 7.98 -9.53
C ASP A 11 -11.41 8.02 -9.70
N GLU A 12 -10.82 9.20 -9.75
CA GLU A 12 -9.37 9.37 -9.80
C GLU A 12 -8.70 8.91 -8.48
N ILE A 13 -9.30 9.21 -7.33
CA ILE A 13 -8.79 8.74 -6.03
C ILE A 13 -8.88 7.22 -5.93
N ALA A 14 -9.99 6.63 -6.37
CA ALA A 14 -10.17 5.17 -6.39
C ALA A 14 -9.13 4.49 -7.30
N ALA A 15 -8.95 5.00 -8.52
CA ALA A 15 -7.98 4.45 -9.48
C ALA A 15 -6.54 4.54 -8.96
N ILE A 16 -6.15 5.66 -8.34
CA ILE A 16 -4.83 5.81 -7.73
C ILE A 16 -4.66 4.84 -6.56
N SER A 17 -5.70 4.67 -5.73
CA SER A 17 -5.67 3.75 -4.58
C SER A 17 -5.52 2.30 -5.03
N ASP A 18 -6.24 1.89 -6.07
CA ASP A 18 -6.14 0.55 -6.65
C ASP A 18 -4.76 0.29 -7.26
N ALA A 19 -4.20 1.30 -7.96
CA ALA A 19 -2.83 1.22 -8.49
C ALA A 19 -1.81 1.04 -7.36
N MET A 20 -1.91 1.84 -6.29
CA MET A 20 -1.03 1.71 -5.13
C MET A 20 -1.18 0.36 -4.41
N LEU A 21 -2.41 -0.16 -4.29
CA LEU A 21 -2.66 -1.48 -3.71
C LEU A 21 -1.98 -2.56 -4.56
N SER A 22 -2.09 -2.48 -5.89
CA SER A 22 -1.41 -3.40 -6.81
C SER A 22 0.10 -3.36 -6.63
N GLU A 23 0.69 -2.17 -6.51
CA GLU A 23 2.13 -2.02 -6.23
C GLU A 23 2.55 -2.65 -4.90
N LEU A 24 1.76 -2.48 -3.83
CA LEU A 24 2.05 -3.09 -2.53
C LEU A 24 1.96 -4.63 -2.58
N VAL A 25 0.99 -5.17 -3.32
CA VAL A 25 0.88 -6.62 -3.57
C VAL A 25 2.08 -7.13 -4.36
N ASN A 26 2.47 -6.44 -5.43
CA ASN A 26 3.65 -6.79 -6.22
C ASN A 26 4.92 -6.74 -5.36
N LEU A 27 5.05 -5.73 -4.50
CA LEU A 27 6.18 -5.59 -3.58
C LEU A 27 6.25 -6.73 -2.56
N ARG A 28 5.09 -7.16 -2.03
CA ARG A 28 5.01 -8.31 -1.13
C ARG A 28 5.46 -9.58 -1.84
N GLN A 29 4.92 -9.85 -3.04
CA GLN A 29 5.29 -11.02 -3.81
C GLN A 29 6.78 -11.03 -4.18
N ALA A 30 7.34 -9.88 -4.56
CA ALA A 30 8.77 -9.76 -4.85
C ALA A 30 9.64 -10.01 -3.61
N THR A 31 9.18 -9.57 -2.44
CA THR A 31 9.86 -9.80 -1.15
C THR A 31 9.85 -11.29 -0.80
N ASP A 32 8.70 -11.94 -0.89
CA ASP A 32 8.54 -13.37 -0.60
C ASP A 32 9.35 -14.23 -1.59
N ASN A 33 9.37 -13.86 -2.87
CA ASN A 33 10.20 -14.53 -3.89
C ASN A 33 11.70 -14.42 -3.59
N LYS A 34 12.17 -13.24 -3.13
CA LYS A 34 13.57 -13.05 -2.74
C LYS A 34 13.92 -13.90 -1.51
N HIS A 35 13.03 -13.97 -0.52
CA HIS A 35 13.23 -14.83 0.65
C HIS A 35 13.41 -16.29 0.23
N LYS A 36 12.54 -16.79 -0.65
CA LYS A 36 12.63 -18.15 -1.19
C LYS A 36 13.98 -18.40 -1.88
N VAL A 37 14.39 -17.51 -2.80
CA VAL A 37 15.66 -17.66 -3.53
C VAL A 37 16.86 -17.65 -2.57
N ILE A 38 16.91 -16.73 -1.61
CA ILE A 38 18.02 -16.64 -0.65
C ILE A 38 18.06 -17.88 0.25
N THR A 39 16.90 -18.38 0.67
CA THR A 39 16.77 -19.61 1.45
C THR A 39 17.25 -20.83 0.66
N GLU A 40 16.85 -20.94 -0.62
CA GLU A 40 17.32 -22.02 -1.51
C GLU A 40 18.83 -21.95 -1.74
N ILE A 41 19.40 -20.76 -1.95
CA ILE A 41 20.86 -20.58 -2.08
C ILE A 41 21.57 -21.00 -0.79
N ALA A 42 21.05 -20.61 0.38
CA ALA A 42 21.59 -21.03 1.67
C ALA A 42 21.49 -22.55 1.86
N HIS A 43 20.41 -23.18 1.41
CA HIS A 43 20.22 -24.62 1.47
C HIS A 43 21.09 -25.40 0.47
N VAL A 44 21.39 -24.85 -0.71
CA VAL A 44 22.27 -25.51 -1.69
C VAL A 44 23.75 -25.34 -1.30
N HIS A 45 24.10 -24.24 -0.65
CA HIS A 45 25.48 -23.92 -0.25
C HIS A 45 25.74 -24.08 1.25
N PHE A 46 25.09 -25.06 1.90
CA PHE A 46 25.08 -25.38 3.34
C PHE A 46 26.44 -25.55 4.06
N GLN A 47 27.56 -25.15 3.48
CA GLN A 47 28.90 -25.20 4.08
C GLN A 47 29.65 -23.87 4.08
N SER A 48 29.10 -22.79 3.52
CA SER A 48 29.76 -21.46 3.59
C SER A 48 29.08 -20.56 4.62
N GLU A 49 29.86 -20.08 5.60
CA GLU A 49 29.41 -19.07 6.57
C GLU A 49 28.80 -17.83 5.89
N GLY A 50 29.26 -17.52 4.68
CA GLY A 50 28.75 -16.41 3.87
C GLY A 50 27.28 -16.55 3.48
N ALA A 51 26.82 -17.75 3.07
CA ALA A 51 25.43 -17.96 2.67
C ALA A 51 24.47 -17.81 3.87
N THR A 52 24.85 -18.33 5.04
CA THR A 52 24.12 -18.16 6.29
C THR A 52 24.06 -16.69 6.72
N ALA A 53 25.17 -15.94 6.58
CA ALA A 53 25.20 -14.52 6.92
C ALA A 53 24.27 -13.68 6.03
N VAL A 54 24.19 -14.00 4.73
CA VAL A 54 23.27 -13.34 3.79
C VAL A 54 21.81 -13.63 4.14
N LEU A 55 21.46 -14.90 4.40
CA LEU A 55 20.11 -15.27 4.83
C LEU A 55 19.73 -14.55 6.13
N ASN A 56 20.59 -14.60 7.14
CA ASN A 56 20.34 -13.96 8.43
C ASN A 56 20.14 -12.44 8.27
N ARG A 57 20.98 -11.77 7.47
CA ARG A 57 20.81 -10.34 7.19
C ARG A 57 19.50 -10.05 6.46
N PHE A 58 19.13 -10.89 5.50
CA PHE A 58 17.87 -10.72 4.78
C PHE A 58 16.67 -10.85 5.73
N GLU A 59 16.66 -11.86 6.59
CA GLU A 59 15.57 -12.12 7.54
C GLU A 59 15.49 -11.09 8.68
N THR A 60 16.62 -10.59 9.16
CA THR A 60 16.66 -9.66 10.31
C THR A 60 16.65 -8.18 9.93
N GLU A 61 17.09 -7.82 8.72
CA GLU A 61 17.13 -6.42 8.28
C GLU A 61 16.15 -6.12 7.14
N THR A 62 16.09 -6.99 6.12
CA THR A 62 15.35 -6.68 4.88
C THR A 62 13.87 -7.00 5.04
N MET A 63 13.54 -8.22 5.48
CA MET A 63 12.15 -8.67 5.67
C MET A 63 11.35 -7.73 6.59
N PRO A 64 11.86 -7.28 7.75
CA PRO A 64 11.12 -6.37 8.62
C PRO A 64 10.86 -5.02 7.95
N LYS A 65 11.87 -4.42 7.30
CA LYS A 65 11.71 -3.14 6.59
C LYS A 65 10.70 -3.20 5.45
N MET A 66 10.71 -4.30 4.68
CA MET A 66 9.73 -4.51 3.62
C MET A 66 8.32 -4.68 4.19
N THR A 67 8.20 -5.44 5.27
CA THR A 67 6.93 -5.65 5.98
C THR A 67 6.39 -4.32 6.53
N ASP A 68 7.23 -3.52 7.17
CA ASP A 68 6.86 -2.20 7.70
C ASP A 68 6.42 -1.23 6.60
N LEU A 69 7.14 -1.22 5.48
CA LEU A 69 6.79 -0.41 4.31
C LEU A 69 5.42 -0.82 3.75
N ILE A 70 5.18 -2.13 3.58
CA ILE A 70 3.91 -2.66 3.08
C ILE A 70 2.76 -2.32 4.04
N ASN A 71 2.96 -2.53 5.33
CA ASN A 71 1.96 -2.23 6.36
C ASN A 71 1.63 -0.74 6.43
N THR A 72 2.66 0.11 6.39
CA THR A 72 2.49 1.57 6.38
C THR A 72 1.76 2.04 5.12
N GLY A 73 2.10 1.48 3.96
CA GLY A 73 1.39 1.73 2.69
C GLY A 73 -0.08 1.34 2.76
N ASN A 74 -0.38 0.16 3.30
CA ASN A 74 -1.76 -0.31 3.48
C ASN A 74 -2.56 0.60 4.42
N GLN A 75 -1.97 1.04 5.53
CA GLN A 75 -2.61 1.97 6.47
C GLN A 75 -2.86 3.34 5.85
N ALA A 76 -1.94 3.84 5.03
CA ALA A 76 -2.12 5.10 4.30
C ALA A 76 -3.29 5.02 3.31
N LEU A 77 -3.41 3.90 2.58
CA LEU A 77 -4.54 3.66 1.67
C LEU A 77 -5.86 3.49 2.41
N GLU A 78 -5.88 2.79 3.55
CA GLU A 78 -7.07 2.69 4.39
C GLU A 78 -7.50 4.07 4.90
N GLY A 79 -6.54 4.90 5.33
CA GLY A 79 -6.77 6.28 5.74
C GLY A 79 -7.37 7.14 4.63
N LEU A 80 -6.85 7.01 3.41
CA LEU A 80 -7.36 7.71 2.23
C LEU A 80 -8.78 7.27 1.86
N GLY A 81 -9.07 5.97 1.97
CA GLY A 81 -10.41 5.42 1.75
C GLY A 81 -11.43 6.00 2.75
N LYS A 82 -11.09 6.01 4.04
CA LYS A 82 -11.94 6.61 5.09
C LYS A 82 -12.16 8.11 4.87
N TYR A 83 -11.11 8.85 4.53
CA TYR A 83 -11.21 10.29 4.26
C TYR A 83 -12.16 10.56 3.08
N THR A 84 -12.01 9.82 1.97
CA THR A 84 -12.87 9.96 0.79
C THR A 84 -14.34 9.69 1.12
N GLN A 85 -14.62 8.62 1.89
CA GLN A 85 -15.98 8.31 2.34
C GLN A 85 -16.60 9.42 3.21
N GLN A 86 -15.82 10.03 4.09
CA GLN A 86 -16.28 11.15 4.92
C GLN A 86 -16.64 12.37 4.07
N GLN A 87 -15.84 12.69 3.04
CA GLN A 87 -16.13 13.80 2.13
C GLN A 87 -17.43 13.57 1.35
N ILE A 88 -17.73 12.32 0.95
CA ILE A 88 -18.99 11.95 0.29
C ILE A 88 -20.17 12.14 1.24
N ALA A 89 -20.09 11.59 2.46
CA ALA A 89 -21.16 11.70 3.44
C ALA A 89 -21.51 13.17 3.77
N GLN A 90 -20.50 14.04 3.86
CA GLN A 90 -20.71 15.47 4.06
C GLN A 90 -21.39 16.14 2.85
N ALA A 91 -20.97 15.81 1.64
CA ALA A 91 -21.57 16.33 0.41
C ALA A 91 -23.04 15.87 0.24
N GLU A 92 -23.37 14.64 0.64
CA GLU A 92 -24.73 14.12 0.63
C GLU A 92 -25.62 14.77 1.70
N ALA A 93 -25.13 14.92 2.94
CA ALA A 93 -25.84 15.62 4.00
C ALA A 93 -26.14 17.08 3.65
N ALA A 94 -25.20 17.77 3.00
CA ALA A 94 -25.39 19.14 2.52
C ALA A 94 -26.50 19.24 1.46
N LYS A 95 -26.63 18.26 0.56
CA LYS A 95 -27.72 18.22 -0.44
C LYS A 95 -29.10 18.02 0.20
N GLN A 96 -29.18 17.23 1.27
CA GLN A 96 -30.44 17.00 1.99
C GLN A 96 -30.87 18.21 2.84
N ALA A 97 -29.92 19.01 3.35
CA ALA A 97 -30.21 20.22 4.12
C ALA A 97 -30.86 21.36 3.31
N VAL A 98 -30.73 21.33 1.98
CA VAL A 98 -31.32 22.33 1.05
C VAL A 98 -32.77 21.99 0.67
N TYR A 99 -33.21 20.73 0.83
CA TYR A 99 -34.60 20.29 0.63
C TYR A 99 -35.40 20.32 1.94
N ARG A 100 -35.57 21.52 2.52
CA ARG A 100 -36.64 21.71 3.52
C ARG A 100 -37.88 22.18 2.77
N PRO A 101 -38.98 21.39 2.71
CA PRO A 101 -40.20 21.85 2.07
C PRO A 101 -40.74 23.06 2.83
N VAL A 102 -41.09 24.11 2.08
CA VAL A 102 -41.90 25.22 2.56
C VAL A 102 -43.34 24.74 2.71
#